data_AF-A0A3D4GTA8-F1
#
_entry.id   AF-A0A3D4GTA8-F1
#
_cell.length_a   1.000
_cell.length_b   1.000
_cell.length_c   1.000
_cell.angle_alpha   90.00
_cell.angle_beta   90.00
_cell.angle_gamma   90.00
#
_symmetry.space_group_name_H-M   'P 1'
#
loop_
_entity.id
_entity.type
_entity.pdbx_description
1 polymer ?
#
loop_
_entity_poly.entity_id
_entity_poly.type
_entity_poly.pdbx_seq_one_letter_code
_entity_poly.pdbx_strand_id
1 'polypeptide(L)'
;MPDFITSDQPNILLICTDHWSGLLTGHSGHPVAMTPTIDHLARCGVTYTNAYSACPSCVPARRSLLTGMSPRANGLRQYADGLDFPDVPTLAQTFREAGYQAYGVGKLHVYPQ
;
A
#
# COMPACT_ATOMS: atom_id res chain seq x y z
N MET A 1 -4.61 1.51 -28.67
CA MET A 1 -4.60 1.50 -27.18
C MET A 1 -6.00 1.08 -26.73
N PRO A 2 -6.18 0.32 -25.65
CA PRO A 2 -7.51 0.00 -25.17
C PRO A 2 -8.20 1.28 -24.66
N ASP A 3 -9.46 1.47 -25.03
CA ASP A 3 -10.31 2.54 -24.51
C ASP A 3 -10.66 2.24 -23.06
N PHE A 4 -10.01 2.93 -22.13
CA PHE A 4 -10.39 2.87 -20.72
C PHE A 4 -11.69 3.67 -20.53
N ILE A 5 -12.69 3.07 -19.89
CA ILE A 5 -13.87 3.80 -19.45
C ILE A 5 -13.41 4.79 -18.37
N THR A 6 -13.27 6.07 -18.73
CA THR A 6 -12.95 7.15 -17.80
C THR A 6 -14.23 7.57 -17.10
N SER A 7 -14.55 6.93 -15.98
CA SER A 7 -15.48 7.47 -15.00
C SER A 7 -14.81 8.65 -14.27
N ASP A 8 -15.55 9.73 -14.00
CA ASP A 8 -15.07 10.81 -13.12
C ASP A 8 -14.81 10.33 -11.69
N GLN A 9 -15.33 9.14 -11.34
CA GLN A 9 -15.10 8.47 -10.07
C GLN A 9 -14.75 6.99 -10.33
N PRO A 10 -13.49 6.65 -10.61
CA PRO A 10 -13.08 5.27 -10.92
C PRO A 10 -12.99 4.42 -9.65
N ASN A 11 -13.27 3.12 -9.75
CA ASN A 11 -13.01 2.20 -8.63
C ASN A 11 -11.50 2.07 -8.38
N ILE A 12 -11.09 2.07 -7.11
CA ILE A 12 -9.68 2.01 -6.71
C ILE A 12 -9.44 0.71 -5.92
N LEU A 13 -8.47 -0.07 -6.36
CA LEU A 13 -8.04 -1.30 -5.70
C LEU A 13 -6.59 -1.17 -5.22
N LEU A 14 -6.39 -1.11 -3.90
CA LEU A 14 -5.07 -1.17 -3.29
C LEU A 14 -4.73 -2.63 -2.92
N ILE A 15 -3.77 -3.22 -3.63
CA ILE A 15 -3.23 -4.54 -3.33
C ILE A 15 -1.93 -4.37 -2.55
N CYS A 16 -1.87 -4.93 -1.34
CA CYS A 16 -0.69 -4.85 -0.48
C CYS A 16 -0.33 -6.25 0.06
N THR A 17 0.89 -6.70 -0.23
CA THR A 17 1.45 -7.95 0.26
C THR A 17 2.31 -7.74 1.50
N ASP A 18 2.45 -8.77 2.34
CA ASP A 18 3.33 -8.72 3.50
C ASP A 18 4.69 -9.38 3.20
N HIS A 19 5.78 -8.76 3.67
CA HIS A 19 7.15 -9.26 3.54
C HIS A 19 7.59 -9.68 2.11
N TRP A 20 7.05 -9.02 1.07
CA TRP A 20 7.47 -9.28 -0.31
C TRP A 20 8.60 -8.35 -0.74
N SER A 21 9.74 -8.92 -1.14
CA SER A 21 10.79 -8.18 -1.82
C SER A 21 10.38 -7.82 -3.25
N GLY A 22 10.47 -6.54 -3.62
CA GLY A 22 10.21 -6.09 -4.99
C GLY A 22 11.16 -6.64 -6.05
N LEU A 23 12.28 -7.25 -5.63
CA LEU A 23 13.23 -7.93 -6.53
C LEU A 23 12.80 -9.36 -6.90
N LEU A 24 11.78 -9.90 -6.23
CA LEU A 24 11.28 -11.27 -6.44
C LEU A 24 10.10 -11.28 -7.41
N THR A 25 10.25 -10.65 -8.58
CA THR A 25 9.26 -10.64 -9.66
C THR A 25 9.90 -10.90 -11.02
N GLY A 26 9.14 -11.43 -11.97
CA GLY A 26 9.57 -11.61 -13.36
C GLY A 26 9.90 -10.27 -14.01
N HIS A 27 9.08 -9.23 -13.80
CA HIS A 27 9.33 -7.88 -14.30
C HIS A 27 10.62 -7.24 -13.73
N SER A 28 11.01 -7.57 -12.50
CA SER A 28 12.31 -7.13 -11.93
C SER A 28 13.51 -7.95 -12.44
N GLY A 29 13.30 -8.87 -13.38
CA GLY A 29 14.36 -9.70 -13.98
C GLY A 29 14.79 -10.90 -13.14
N HIS A 30 13.98 -11.33 -12.16
CA HIS A 30 14.32 -12.48 -11.33
C HIS A 30 14.32 -13.78 -12.17
N PRO A 31 15.38 -14.61 -12.13
CA PRO A 31 15.59 -15.69 -13.10
C PRO A 31 14.60 -16.85 -12.98
N VAL A 32 13.90 -16.97 -11.85
CA VAL A 32 13.00 -18.11 -11.57
C VAL A 32 11.62 -17.69 -11.04
N ALA A 33 11.38 -16.41 -10.77
CA ALA A 33 10.09 -16.00 -10.20
C ALA A 33 9.06 -15.90 -11.32
N MET A 34 8.00 -16.69 -11.23
CA MET A 34 6.88 -16.65 -12.18
C MET A 34 5.76 -15.78 -11.62
N THR A 35 5.68 -14.53 -12.09
CA THR A 35 4.65 -13.56 -11.64
C THR A 35 3.85 -12.98 -12.80
N PRO A 36 3.27 -13.80 -13.70
CA PRO A 36 2.72 -13.35 -14.99
C PRO A 36 1.64 -12.25 -14.85
N THR A 37 0.80 -12.32 -13.81
CA THR A 37 -0.23 -11.31 -13.53
C THR A 37 0.37 -9.97 -13.11
N ILE A 38 1.39 -9.98 -12.24
CA ILE A 38 2.08 -8.75 -11.82
C ILE A 38 2.90 -8.18 -12.98
N ASP A 39 3.55 -9.04 -13.76
CA ASP A 39 4.32 -8.63 -14.92
C ASP A 39 3.41 -8.02 -15.99
N HIS A 40 2.17 -8.49 -16.11
CA HIS A 40 1.16 -7.87 -16.95
C HIS A 40 0.81 -6.47 -16.43
N LEU A 41 0.49 -6.33 -15.14
CA LEU A 41 0.20 -5.02 -14.52
C LEU A 41 1.34 -4.02 -14.71
N ALA A 42 2.59 -4.47 -14.57
CA ALA A 42 3.77 -3.63 -14.81
C ALA A 42 3.91 -3.17 -16.27
N ARG A 43 3.47 -3.98 -17.25
CA ARG A 43 3.48 -3.63 -18.68
C ARG A 43 2.36 -2.67 -19.08
N CYS A 44 1.22 -2.70 -18.40
CA CYS A 44 0.06 -1.86 -18.72
C CYS A 44 -0.14 -0.67 -17.77
N GLY A 45 0.78 -0.47 -16.82
CA GLY A 45 0.74 0.61 -15.84
C GLY A 45 2.07 1.37 -15.74
N VAL A 46 2.30 1.95 -14.56
CA VAL A 46 3.54 2.66 -14.21
C VAL A 46 4.26 1.90 -13.12
N THR A 47 5.54 1.58 -13.33
CA THR A 47 6.39 0.92 -12.34
C THR A 47 7.35 1.93 -11.70
N TYR A 48 7.33 2.00 -10.37
CA TYR A 48 8.31 2.75 -9.59
C TYR A 48 9.47 1.84 -9.20
N THR A 49 10.64 2.03 -9.82
CA THR A 49 11.83 1.20 -9.58
C THR A 49 12.54 1.50 -8.25
N ASN A 50 12.25 2.67 -7.67
CA ASN A 50 12.85 3.15 -6.41
C ASN A 50 11.75 3.46 -5.37
N ALA A 51 10.88 2.48 -5.09
CA ALA A 51 9.85 2.58 -4.06
C ALA A 51 10.30 1.88 -2.76
N TYR A 52 10.36 2.63 -1.66
CA TYR A 52 10.86 2.14 -0.38
C TYR A 52 9.77 2.08 0.68
N SER A 53 9.80 1.04 1.51
CA SER A 53 8.98 1.01 2.73
C SER A 53 9.40 2.13 3.67
N ALA A 54 8.43 2.80 4.31
CA ALA A 54 8.70 3.84 5.30
C ALA A 54 9.45 3.31 6.53
N CYS A 55 9.25 2.03 6.87
CA CYS A 55 9.91 1.34 7.97
C CYS A 55 10.03 -0.16 7.63
N PRO A 56 11.14 -0.85 7.98
CA PRO A 56 11.27 -2.30 7.80
C PRO A 56 10.53 -3.09 8.90
N SER A 57 9.31 -2.67 9.26
CA SER A 57 8.47 -3.32 10.28
C SER A 57 6.98 -3.18 9.93
N CYS A 58 6.21 -4.25 10.17
CA CYS A 58 4.81 -4.38 9.75
C CYS A 58 3.91 -3.21 10.17
N VAL A 59 3.73 -3.01 11.48
CA VAL A 59 2.79 -2.00 12.02
C VAL A 59 3.24 -0.57 11.68
N PRO A 60 4.53 -0.19 11.88
CA PRO A 60 5.00 1.14 11.50
C PRO A 60 4.84 1.45 10.01
N ALA A 61 5.17 0.51 9.12
CA ALA A 61 5.03 0.70 7.67
C ALA A 61 3.56 0.90 7.26
N ARG A 62 2.65 0.09 7.82
CA ARG A 62 1.22 0.16 7.51
C ARG A 62 0.58 1.42 8.09
N ARG A 63 0.99 1.84 9.29
CA ARG A 63 0.57 3.12 9.88
C ARG A 63 0.98 4.29 8.98
N SER A 64 2.22 4.30 8.49
CA SER A 64 2.68 5.31 7.51
C SER A 64 1.90 5.27 6.20
N LEU A 65 1.62 4.08 5.66
CA LEU A 65 0.82 3.94 4.44
C LEU A 65 -0.60 4.49 4.61
N LEU A 66 -1.23 4.26 5.76
CA LEU A 66 -2.59 4.68 6.01
C LEU A 66 -2.72 6.15 6.39
N THR A 67 -1.74 6.74 7.06
CA THR A 67 -1.82 8.16 7.45
C THR A 67 -1.13 9.10 6.47
N GLY A 68 -0.32 8.57 5.53
CA GLY A 68 0.55 9.37 4.68
C GLY A 68 1.71 10.04 5.43
N MET A 69 1.92 9.71 6.71
CA MET A 69 2.94 10.32 7.56
C MET A 69 4.18 9.45 7.68
N SER A 70 5.35 10.08 7.83
CA SER A 70 6.58 9.35 8.18
C SER A 70 6.47 8.67 9.57
N PRO A 71 7.21 7.58 9.84
CA PRO A 71 7.26 6.93 11.16
C PRO A 71 7.65 7.89 12.29
N ARG A 72 8.43 8.92 11.98
CA ARG A 72 8.77 9.99 12.92
C ARG A 72 7.57 10.87 13.25
N ALA A 73 6.80 11.25 12.24
CA ALA A 73 5.68 12.17 12.39
C ALA A 73 4.45 11.49 13.01
N ASN A 74 4.22 10.21 12.72
CA ASN A 74 3.11 9.45 13.31
C ASN A 74 3.42 8.85 14.70
N GLY A 75 4.65 9.03 15.21
CA GLY A 75 5.07 8.60 16.55
C GLY A 75 5.51 7.13 16.67
N LEU A 76 5.37 6.31 15.62
CA LEU A 76 5.66 4.87 15.68
C LEU A 76 6.86 4.51 14.79
N ARG A 77 8.05 4.44 15.37
CA ARG A 77 9.32 4.13 14.65
C ARG A 77 9.69 2.65 14.64
N GLN A 78 9.20 1.92 15.64
CA GLN A 78 9.40 0.49 15.84
C GLN A 78 8.09 -0.08 16.37
N TYR A 79 7.99 -1.41 16.41
CA TYR A 79 6.85 -2.05 17.06
C TYR A 79 6.79 -1.62 18.54
N ALA A 80 5.63 -1.13 18.97
CA ALA A 80 5.35 -0.74 20.34
C ALA A 80 3.84 -0.82 20.57
N ASP A 81 3.46 -1.39 21.72
CA ASP A 81 2.07 -1.56 22.13
C ASP A 81 1.46 -0.24 22.66
N GLY A 82 0.14 -0.13 22.63
CA GLY A 82 -0.60 0.94 23.32
C GLY A 82 -0.44 2.35 22.74
N LEU A 83 0.00 2.49 21.48
CA LEU A 83 0.08 3.78 20.80
C LEU A 83 -1.15 4.03 19.93
N ASP A 84 -1.95 5.01 20.33
CA ASP A 84 -3.11 5.49 19.57
C ASP A 84 -2.70 5.96 18.17
N PHE A 85 -3.64 5.88 17.22
CA PHE A 85 -3.45 6.50 15.91
C PHE A 85 -3.33 8.02 16.06
N PRO A 86 -2.51 8.69 15.22
CA PRO A 86 -2.48 10.15 15.23
C PRO A 86 -3.83 10.69 14.76
N ASP A 87 -4.20 11.87 15.26
CA ASP A 87 -5.43 12.56 14.89
C ASP A 87 -5.31 13.19 13.50
N VAL A 88 -5.34 12.34 12.47
CA VAL A 88 -5.27 12.69 11.05
C VAL A 88 -6.20 11.75 10.26
N PRO A 89 -6.76 12.19 9.13
CA PRO A 89 -7.55 11.30 8.29
C PRO A 89 -6.66 10.18 7.75
N THR A 90 -7.15 8.95 7.88
CA THR A 90 -6.58 7.78 7.21
C THR A 90 -6.93 7.78 5.73
N LEU A 91 -6.19 7.02 4.92
CA LEU A 91 -6.45 6.80 3.49
C LEU A 91 -7.92 6.42 3.24
N ALA A 92 -8.47 5.54 4.08
CA ALA A 92 -9.87 5.14 3.99
C ALA A 92 -10.85 6.28 4.34
N GLN A 93 -10.54 7.11 5.34
CA GLN A 93 -11.35 8.30 5.67
C GLN A 93 -11.29 9.32 4.54
N THR A 94 -10.10 9.62 4.00
CA THR A 94 -9.93 10.53 2.85
C THR A 94 -10.75 10.07 1.65
N PHE A 95 -10.78 8.77 1.33
CA PHE A 95 -11.65 8.25 0.27
C PHE A 95 -13.15 8.40 0.60
N ARG A 96 -13.57 8.11 1.83
CA ARG A 96 -14.99 8.26 2.23
C ARG A 96 -15.47 9.71 2.18
N GLU A 97 -14.64 10.66 2.61
CA GLU A 97 -14.92 12.09 2.54
C GLU A 97 -15.05 12.57 1.08
N ALA A 98 -14.32 11.94 0.15
CA ALA A 98 -14.44 12.16 -1.28
C ALA A 98 -15.60 11.40 -1.95
N GLY A 99 -16.50 10.79 -1.17
CA GLY A 99 -17.70 10.10 -1.68
C GLY A 99 -17.48 8.65 -2.13
N TYR A 100 -16.34 8.04 -1.80
CA TYR A 100 -16.10 6.63 -2.07
C TYR A 100 -16.59 5.73 -0.93
N GLN A 101 -16.96 4.50 -1.29
CA GLN A 101 -17.03 3.42 -0.32
C GLN A 101 -15.63 2.84 -0.10
N ALA A 102 -15.18 2.75 1.15
CA ALA A 102 -13.86 2.21 1.49
C ALA A 102 -13.97 0.96 2.38
N TYR A 103 -13.50 -0.18 1.86
CA TYR A 103 -13.49 -1.48 2.53
C TYR A 103 -12.08 -2.07 2.52
N GLY A 104 -11.71 -2.73 3.62
CA GLY A 104 -10.46 -3.48 3.75
C GLY A 104 -10.73 -4.97 3.87
N VAL A 105 -10.00 -5.79 3.12
CA VAL A 105 -10.06 -7.25 3.18
C VAL A 105 -8.65 -7.80 3.38
N GLY A 106 -8.46 -8.68 4.38
CA GLY A 106 -7.17 -9.30 4.70
C GLY A 106 -6.48 -8.70 5.92
N LYS A 107 -5.14 -8.71 5.93
CA LYS A 107 -4.33 -8.25 7.07
C LYS A 107 -4.16 -6.73 7.06
N LEU A 108 -4.77 -6.07 8.04
CA LEU A 108 -4.59 -4.64 8.26
C LEU A 108 -3.44 -4.35 9.22
N HIS A 109 -3.29 -5.13 10.31
CA HIS A 109 -2.22 -5.02 11.32
C HIS A 109 -1.82 -3.57 11.64
N VAL A 110 -2.85 -2.76 11.90
CA VAL A 110 -2.75 -1.32 12.15
C VAL A 110 -2.54 -1.00 13.62
N TYR A 111 -2.95 -1.92 14.50
CA TYR A 111 -2.64 -1.90 15.91
C TYR A 111 -1.72 -3.08 16.25
N PRO A 112 -0.78 -2.89 17.20
CA PRO A 112 -0.16 -4.01 17.91
C PRO A 112 -1.25 -4.90 18.53
N GLN A 113 -1.10 -6.22 18.39
CA GLN A 113 -2.02 -7.23 18.95
C GLN A 113 -1.27 -8.14 19.92
#